data_AF-A0A554IRT7-F1
#
_entry.id   AF-A0A554IRT7-F1
#
_cell.length_a   1.000
_cell.length_b   1.000
_cell.length_c   1.000
_cell.angle_alpha   90.00
_cell.angle_beta   90.00
_cell.angle_gamma   90.00
#
_symmetry.space_group_name_H-M   'P 1'
#
loop_
_entity.id
_entity.type
_entity.pdbx_description
1 polymer ?
#
loop_
_entity_poly.entity_id
_entity_poly.type
_entity_poly.pdbx_seq_one_letter_code
_entity_poly.pdbx_strand_id
1 'polypeptide(L)'
;MSYNELVRRGSLFPLLLLIVPAMTEAAEVTTWDFRNAQVPANFDAHGITATPGQDGLRLQTTDREGAIFRDPQFGTPVDAVRLFFSHTMPLKAGLLWHQRGGADAFLQLPFPLAGGGPETIGIDLSTVDNWDPLADRLGVALPAGSEVVLAGIEFISMGPLEKIAEAWRSFWTFDTELAYTINFLWGPLLTFNPVGRELLFTMQPTNGISANRVFYGLLALAAILLSFHYLWERRSGVRGLASGLPIQVGRFFIVFTIIWAVFDIRMGAEMLSYGVHDLRTFVLRPLGQKEFRNYQNFHDVLIRSLPLLRQDRYAVLVPDRTPLANHVRYWTYPTQPLFPEEPMALARRWFVFRRPDIRVNDNGELVAGDTVLARGSMLERFDETSFLFETQ
;
A
#
# COMPACT_ATOMS: atom_id res chain seq x y z
N MET A 1 12.54 -8.82 48.73
CA MET A 1 12.70 -9.50 47.43
C MET A 1 14.15 -9.32 46.99
N SER A 2 14.90 -10.41 46.80
CA SER A 2 16.36 -10.28 46.59
C SER A 2 16.68 -9.86 45.16
N TYR A 3 17.70 -9.02 44.97
CA TYR A 3 18.21 -8.60 43.65
C TYR A 3 18.49 -9.79 42.71
N ASN A 4 18.89 -10.93 43.28
CA ASN A 4 19.12 -12.18 42.54
C ASN A 4 17.84 -12.76 41.93
N GLU A 5 16.66 -12.54 42.52
CA GLU A 5 15.38 -12.97 41.93
C GLU A 5 14.97 -12.09 40.74
N LEU A 6 15.31 -10.80 40.76
CA LEU A 6 15.01 -9.88 39.66
C LEU A 6 15.88 -10.19 38.42
N VAL A 7 17.16 -10.50 38.63
CA VAL A 7 18.10 -10.87 37.55
C VAL A 7 17.81 -12.25 36.98
N ARG A 8 17.32 -13.21 37.78
CA ARG A 8 16.88 -14.53 37.30
C ARG A 8 15.58 -14.47 36.50
N ARG A 9 14.78 -13.41 36.70
CA ARG A 9 13.54 -13.10 35.96
C ARG A 9 13.76 -12.29 34.68
N GLY A 10 15.01 -11.97 34.31
CA GLY A 10 15.35 -11.29 33.05
C GLY A 10 14.92 -12.05 31.78
N SER A 11 14.47 -13.29 31.90
CA SER A 11 13.84 -14.12 30.86
C SER A 11 12.34 -13.87 30.67
N LEU A 12 11.70 -12.99 31.45
CA LEU A 12 10.27 -12.63 31.28
C LEU A 12 10.03 -11.52 30.23
N PHE A 13 11.06 -10.80 29.81
CA PHE A 13 10.95 -9.74 28.81
C PHE A 13 10.42 -10.24 27.44
N PRO A 14 10.92 -11.36 26.87
CA PRO A 14 10.32 -11.91 25.65
C PRO A 14 8.89 -12.43 25.86
N LEU A 15 8.54 -12.87 27.07
CA LEU A 15 7.17 -13.30 27.39
C LEU A 15 6.20 -12.12 27.48
N LEU A 16 6.66 -10.97 28.00
CA LEU A 16 5.90 -9.71 28.03
C LEU A 16 5.59 -9.19 26.63
N LEU A 17 6.54 -9.31 25.68
CA LEU A 17 6.33 -8.94 24.27
C LEU A 17 5.25 -9.81 23.59
N LEU A 18 5.07 -11.06 24.03
CA LEU A 18 4.02 -11.95 23.52
C LEU A 18 2.63 -11.67 24.11
N ILE A 19 2.53 -10.95 25.24
CA ILE A 19 1.26 -10.65 25.92
C ILE A 19 0.66 -9.31 25.44
N VAL A 20 1.44 -8.44 24.80
CA VAL A 20 0.97 -7.13 24.30
C VAL A 20 -0.33 -7.20 23.47
N PRO A 21 -0.57 -8.19 22.58
CA PRO A 21 -1.81 -8.27 21.82
C PRO A 21 -3.06 -8.52 22.68
N ALA A 22 -2.91 -9.05 23.90
CA ALA A 22 -4.03 -9.35 24.79
C ALA A 22 -4.46 -8.16 25.67
N MET A 23 -3.69 -7.07 25.66
CA MET A 23 -3.92 -5.87 26.48
C MET A 23 -4.27 -4.63 25.65
N THR A 24 -4.60 -4.81 24.38
CA THR A 24 -5.03 -3.69 23.53
C THR A 24 -6.46 -3.30 23.87
N GLU A 25 -6.67 -2.02 24.13
CA GLU A 25 -8.00 -1.42 24.08
C GLU A 25 -8.49 -1.42 22.62
N ALA A 26 -9.79 -1.14 22.42
CA ALA A 26 -10.35 -1.00 21.10
C ALA A 26 -10.07 0.43 20.60
N ALA A 27 -9.55 0.55 19.38
CA ALA A 27 -9.28 1.83 18.75
C ALA A 27 -10.50 2.75 18.84
N GLU A 28 -10.27 4.01 19.20
CA GLU A 28 -11.34 4.99 19.29
C GLU A 28 -11.66 5.48 17.88
N VAL A 29 -12.90 5.25 17.45
CA VAL A 29 -13.40 5.69 16.14
C VAL A 29 -14.48 6.73 16.36
N THR A 30 -14.20 7.96 15.93
CA THR A 30 -15.19 9.03 15.89
C THR A 30 -15.80 9.07 14.50
N THR A 31 -17.10 8.82 14.39
CA THR A 31 -17.82 8.79 13.10
C THR A 31 -18.71 10.01 12.93
N TRP A 32 -18.57 10.69 11.80
CA TRP A 32 -19.54 11.64 11.28
C TRP A 32 -20.33 10.93 10.18
N ASP A 33 -21.51 10.44 10.53
CA ASP A 33 -22.42 9.82 9.55
C ASP A 33 -23.37 10.88 9.00
N PHE A 34 -23.53 10.94 7.68
CA PHE A 34 -24.41 11.87 6.98
C PHE A 34 -25.64 11.20 6.36
N ARG A 35 -25.78 9.90 6.52
CA ARG A 35 -26.90 9.14 5.96
C ARG A 35 -28.20 9.43 6.72
N ASN A 36 -29.32 9.12 6.09
CA ASN A 36 -30.66 9.28 6.67
C ASN A 36 -30.97 10.73 7.12
N ALA A 37 -30.47 11.72 6.39
CA ALA A 37 -30.59 13.15 6.70
C ALA A 37 -30.07 13.54 8.10
N GLN A 38 -29.22 12.71 8.72
CA GLN A 38 -28.51 13.09 9.92
C GLN A 38 -27.34 13.99 9.52
N VAL A 39 -27.58 15.29 9.43
CA VAL A 39 -26.49 16.25 9.31
C VAL A 39 -26.21 16.80 10.71
N PRO A 40 -25.06 16.48 11.31
CA PRO A 40 -24.67 17.06 12.59
C PRO A 40 -24.76 18.59 12.52
N ALA A 41 -25.26 19.23 13.57
CA ALA A 41 -25.31 20.69 13.63
C ALA A 41 -23.90 21.31 13.43
N ASN A 42 -23.84 22.49 12.79
CA ASN A 42 -22.65 23.34 12.62
C ASN A 42 -21.64 22.92 11.53
N PHE A 43 -22.10 22.87 10.27
CA PHE A 43 -21.17 22.91 9.12
C PHE A 43 -21.14 24.31 8.50
N ASP A 44 -19.95 24.84 8.32
CA ASP A 44 -19.73 26.08 7.58
C ASP A 44 -19.44 25.73 6.12
N ALA A 45 -20.35 26.12 5.21
CA ALA A 45 -20.18 25.90 3.78
C ALA A 45 -19.70 27.18 3.11
N HIS A 46 -18.58 27.12 2.39
CA HIS A 46 -18.03 28.22 1.61
C HIS A 46 -17.90 27.81 0.14
N GLY A 47 -18.57 28.52 -0.77
CA GLY A 47 -18.50 28.21 -2.21
C GLY A 47 -19.13 26.87 -2.62
N ILE A 48 -19.81 26.19 -1.69
CA ILE A 48 -20.43 24.88 -1.91
C ILE A 48 -21.85 24.87 -1.34
N THR A 49 -22.76 24.19 -2.04
CA THR A 49 -24.11 23.93 -1.54
C THR A 49 -24.14 22.52 -0.95
N ALA A 50 -24.54 22.41 0.32
CA ALA A 50 -24.63 21.14 1.03
C ALA A 50 -26.10 20.81 1.33
N THR A 51 -26.62 19.75 0.72
CA THR A 51 -28.03 19.33 0.85
C THR A 51 -28.10 17.94 1.49
N PRO A 52 -28.78 17.77 2.65
CA PRO A 52 -28.99 16.46 3.27
C PRO A 52 -29.77 15.50 2.36
N GLY A 53 -29.37 14.24 2.30
CA GLY A 53 -30.05 13.17 1.57
C GLY A 53 -30.12 11.86 2.36
N GLN A 54 -30.79 10.85 1.80
CA GLN A 54 -30.82 9.51 2.40
C GLN A 54 -29.44 8.84 2.35
N ASP A 55 -28.72 9.00 1.24
CA ASP A 55 -27.43 8.34 1.00
C ASP A 55 -26.23 9.13 1.56
N GLY A 56 -26.44 10.34 2.08
CA GLY A 56 -25.37 11.21 2.58
C GLY A 56 -25.65 12.69 2.36
N LEU A 57 -24.63 13.52 2.59
CA LEU A 57 -24.63 14.94 2.30
C LEU A 57 -24.27 15.17 0.83
N ARG A 58 -25.20 15.68 0.03
CA ARG A 58 -24.96 16.06 -1.37
C ARG A 58 -24.25 17.41 -1.41
N LEU A 59 -23.03 17.40 -1.92
CA LEU A 59 -22.15 18.55 -2.03
C LEU A 59 -22.04 18.95 -3.50
N GLN A 60 -22.40 20.19 -3.82
CA GLN A 60 -22.38 20.72 -5.19
C GLN A 60 -21.66 22.06 -5.25
N THR A 61 -20.66 22.17 -6.12
CA THR A 61 -19.98 23.42 -6.45
C THR A 61 -20.40 23.90 -7.85
N THR A 62 -20.43 25.21 -8.07
CA THR A 62 -20.91 25.78 -9.35
C THR A 62 -19.75 26.29 -10.20
N ASP A 63 -19.17 27.43 -9.83
CA ASP A 63 -18.22 28.20 -10.65
C ASP A 63 -16.83 28.33 -10.02
N ARG A 64 -16.70 27.98 -8.74
CA ARG A 64 -15.45 28.03 -7.96
C ARG A 64 -15.30 26.81 -7.07
N GLU A 65 -14.07 26.59 -6.60
CA GLU A 65 -13.80 25.63 -5.55
C GLU A 65 -14.64 25.95 -4.31
N GLY A 66 -15.13 24.91 -3.66
CA GLY A 66 -15.95 25.03 -2.47
C GLY A 66 -15.50 24.05 -1.39
N ALA A 67 -15.73 24.41 -0.14
CA ALA A 67 -15.36 23.59 0.99
C ALA A 67 -16.44 23.63 2.08
N ILE A 68 -16.62 22.50 2.74
CA ILE A 68 -17.40 22.39 3.98
C ILE A 68 -16.42 22.28 5.15
N PHE A 69 -16.71 22.95 6.27
CA PHE A 69 -15.90 22.90 7.47
C PHE A 69 -16.73 22.54 8.71
N ARG A 70 -16.06 21.96 9.69
CA ARG A 70 -16.59 21.71 11.02
C ARG A 70 -15.45 21.71 12.04
N ASP A 71 -15.76 22.22 13.22
CA ASP A 71 -14.86 22.17 14.36
C ASP A 71 -15.02 20.82 15.07
N PRO A 72 -14.03 19.91 14.99
CA PRO A 72 -14.09 18.64 15.69
C PRO A 72 -13.92 18.81 17.21
N GLN A 73 -14.45 17.85 17.96
CA GLN A 73 -14.17 17.69 19.39
C GLN A 73 -13.50 16.35 19.61
N PHE A 74 -12.22 16.25 19.24
CA PHE A 74 -11.46 15.02 19.44
C PHE A 74 -10.97 14.92 20.89
N GLY A 75 -11.29 13.81 21.57
CA GLY A 75 -10.73 13.47 22.88
C GLY A 75 -9.29 12.96 22.79
N THR A 76 -8.90 12.45 21.61
CA THR A 76 -7.64 11.76 21.37
C THR A 76 -6.99 12.19 20.05
N PRO A 77 -5.66 12.09 19.91
CA PRO A 77 -4.93 12.30 18.66
C PRO A 77 -5.48 11.43 17.52
N VAL A 78 -5.76 12.02 16.35
CA VAL A 78 -6.19 11.28 15.15
C VAL A 78 -4.99 10.80 14.35
N ASP A 79 -4.99 9.51 14.01
CA ASP A 79 -3.91 8.83 13.31
C ASP A 79 -4.26 8.50 11.84
N ALA A 80 -5.54 8.34 11.53
CA ALA A 80 -6.01 8.10 10.17
C ALA A 80 -7.44 8.60 9.95
N VAL A 81 -7.78 8.88 8.70
CA VAL A 81 -9.15 9.23 8.28
C VAL A 81 -9.65 8.24 7.23
N ARG A 82 -10.92 7.85 7.31
CA ARG A 82 -11.64 7.23 6.19
C ARG A 82 -12.80 8.11 5.76
N LEU A 83 -12.90 8.31 4.46
CA LEU A 83 -13.93 9.11 3.83
C LEU A 83 -14.78 8.20 2.94
N PHE A 84 -16.09 8.34 3.02
CA PHE A 84 -17.03 7.54 2.22
C PHE A 84 -17.75 8.46 1.24
N PHE A 85 -17.47 8.29 -0.04
CA PHE A 85 -18.01 9.11 -1.11
C PHE A 85 -18.83 8.30 -2.11
N SER A 86 -19.68 8.98 -2.87
CA SER A 86 -20.28 8.46 -4.09
C SER A 86 -20.33 9.57 -5.14
N HIS A 87 -19.85 9.29 -6.34
CA HIS A 87 -19.82 10.27 -7.43
C HIS A 87 -19.74 9.57 -8.80
N THR A 88 -20.06 10.32 -9.86
CA THR A 88 -20.16 9.79 -11.22
C THR A 88 -18.88 9.96 -12.04
N MET A 89 -18.19 11.10 -11.89
CA MET A 89 -17.05 11.49 -12.72
C MET A 89 -15.75 11.58 -11.91
N PRO A 90 -14.59 11.13 -12.45
CA PRO A 90 -13.32 11.26 -11.76
C PRO A 90 -13.00 12.71 -11.38
N LEU A 91 -12.53 12.95 -10.16
CA LEU A 91 -12.16 14.30 -9.69
C LEU A 91 -11.06 14.25 -8.61
N LYS A 92 -10.51 15.42 -8.27
CA LYS A 92 -9.54 15.56 -7.17
C LYS A 92 -10.16 16.37 -6.04
N ALA A 93 -10.41 15.73 -4.91
CA ALA A 93 -10.89 16.37 -3.69
C ALA A 93 -9.72 16.60 -2.73
N GLY A 94 -9.95 17.34 -1.65
CA GLY A 94 -8.95 17.56 -0.62
C GLY A 94 -9.53 17.49 0.77
N LEU A 95 -8.80 16.88 1.71
CA LEU A 95 -9.06 17.01 3.13
C LEU A 95 -8.32 18.26 3.62
N LEU A 96 -9.06 19.18 4.24
CA LEU A 96 -8.52 20.40 4.85
C LEU A 96 -8.36 20.17 6.35
N TRP A 97 -7.15 20.39 6.85
CA TRP A 97 -6.80 20.17 8.24
C TRP A 97 -6.17 21.44 8.83
N HIS A 98 -6.82 22.04 9.82
CA HIS A 98 -6.27 23.20 10.51
C HIS A 98 -5.50 22.77 11.76
N GLN A 99 -4.28 23.28 11.89
CA GLN A 99 -3.44 23.01 13.04
C GLN A 99 -3.87 23.88 14.23
N ARG A 100 -4.04 23.26 15.40
CA ARG A 100 -4.49 23.98 16.59
C ARG A 100 -3.50 25.05 17.02
N GLY A 101 -3.95 26.30 17.06
CA GLY A 101 -3.11 27.45 17.41
C GLY A 101 -2.03 27.80 16.37
N GLY A 102 -2.11 27.23 15.16
CA GLY A 102 -1.31 27.62 14.02
C GLY A 102 -1.77 28.94 13.40
N ALA A 103 -1.07 29.39 12.36
CA ALA A 103 -1.61 30.42 11.47
C ALA A 103 -2.88 29.89 10.78
N ASP A 104 -3.76 30.78 10.29
CA ASP A 104 -5.03 30.47 9.61
C ASP A 104 -4.91 29.65 8.29
N ALA A 105 -3.76 29.01 8.05
CA ALA A 105 -3.50 28.17 6.89
C ALA A 105 -3.94 26.72 7.17
N PHE A 106 -4.70 26.17 6.24
CA PHE A 106 -5.06 24.76 6.24
C PHE A 106 -3.99 23.93 5.55
N LEU A 107 -3.64 22.79 6.14
CA LEU A 107 -2.96 21.72 5.43
C LEU A 107 -3.97 21.04 4.51
N GLN A 108 -3.71 21.06 3.20
CA GLN A 108 -4.55 20.41 2.20
C GLN A 108 -3.93 19.06 1.80
N LEU A 109 -4.66 17.98 2.06
CA LEU A 109 -4.30 16.62 1.69
C LEU A 109 -5.15 16.20 0.49
N PRO A 110 -4.65 16.36 -0.75
CA PRO A 110 -5.42 16.02 -1.94
C PRO A 110 -5.53 14.50 -2.10
N PHE A 111 -6.69 14.03 -2.53
CA PHE A 111 -6.92 12.64 -2.88
C PHE A 111 -7.74 12.52 -4.17
N PRO A 112 -7.40 11.57 -5.06
CA PRO A 112 -8.19 11.30 -6.25
C PRO A 112 -9.45 10.53 -5.90
N LEU A 113 -10.51 10.78 -6.66
CA LEU A 113 -11.77 10.07 -6.63
C LEU A 113 -12.01 9.51 -8.04
N ALA A 114 -12.15 8.19 -8.17
CA ALA A 114 -12.07 7.49 -9.46
C ALA A 114 -13.38 7.55 -10.26
N GLY A 115 -14.52 7.61 -9.58
CA GLY A 115 -15.85 7.70 -10.19
C GLY A 115 -16.51 6.35 -10.42
N GLY A 116 -17.80 6.39 -10.76
CA GLY A 116 -18.56 5.20 -11.10
C GLY A 116 -19.26 4.50 -9.93
N GLY A 117 -19.35 5.13 -8.76
CA GLY A 117 -20.11 4.59 -7.63
C GLY A 117 -19.58 4.97 -6.25
N PRO A 118 -19.98 4.22 -5.20
CA PRO A 118 -19.47 4.37 -3.86
C PRO A 118 -17.98 4.01 -3.76
N GLU A 119 -17.19 4.88 -3.13
CA GLU A 119 -15.75 4.74 -2.94
C GLU A 119 -15.38 5.07 -1.49
N THR A 120 -14.44 4.31 -0.93
CA THR A 120 -13.86 4.56 0.40
C THR A 120 -12.42 5.00 0.24
N ILE A 121 -12.10 6.22 0.70
CA ILE A 121 -10.75 6.77 0.67
C ILE A 121 -10.17 6.72 2.08
N GLY A 122 -9.09 5.95 2.24
CA GLY A 122 -8.27 5.96 3.44
C GLY A 122 -7.13 6.98 3.30
N ILE A 123 -6.91 7.79 4.33
CA ILE A 123 -5.77 8.69 4.43
C ILE A 123 -5.00 8.32 5.69
N ASP A 124 -3.77 7.84 5.52
CA ASP A 124 -2.83 7.63 6.61
C ASP A 124 -2.17 8.96 6.97
N LEU A 125 -2.48 9.49 8.15
CA LEU A 125 -1.99 10.79 8.60
C LEU A 125 -0.61 10.67 9.25
N SER A 126 -0.19 9.46 9.63
CA SER A 126 1.11 9.21 10.26
C SER A 126 2.30 9.46 9.31
N THR A 127 2.02 9.56 8.01
CA THR A 127 3.00 9.76 6.94
C THR A 127 3.08 11.22 6.50
N VAL A 128 2.27 12.10 7.10
CA VAL A 128 2.20 13.52 6.77
C VAL A 128 3.23 14.28 7.62
N ASP A 129 4.16 14.98 6.97
CA ASP A 129 5.18 15.77 7.67
C ASP A 129 4.54 16.90 8.48
N ASN A 130 5.04 17.12 9.70
CA ASN A 130 4.54 18.13 10.66
C ASN A 130 3.05 17.99 10.99
N TRP A 131 2.53 16.76 10.94
CA TRP A 131 1.17 16.46 11.33
C TRP A 131 0.87 16.89 12.78
N ASP A 132 -0.18 17.70 12.96
CA ASP A 132 -0.80 17.92 14.25
C ASP A 132 -2.04 17.02 14.37
N PRO A 133 -2.04 16.01 15.24
CA PRO A 133 -3.13 15.07 15.35
C PRO A 133 -4.38 15.63 16.04
N LEU A 134 -4.34 16.86 16.53
CA LEU A 134 -5.46 17.54 17.17
C LEU A 134 -5.87 18.77 16.36
N ALA A 135 -6.64 18.57 15.28
CA ALA A 135 -7.27 19.69 14.59
C ALA A 135 -8.31 20.38 15.49
N ASP A 136 -8.39 21.69 15.36
CA ASP A 136 -9.49 22.52 15.85
C ASP A 136 -10.51 22.85 14.74
N ARG A 137 -10.14 22.67 13.46
CA ARG A 137 -11.05 22.80 12.32
C ARG A 137 -10.70 21.85 11.19
N LEU A 138 -11.72 21.22 10.62
CA LEU A 138 -11.61 20.25 9.53
C LEU A 138 -12.53 20.58 8.39
N GLY A 139 -12.15 20.23 7.17
CA GLY A 139 -13.03 20.38 6.04
C GLY A 139 -12.76 19.44 4.88
N VAL A 140 -13.68 19.43 3.93
CA VAL A 140 -13.53 18.74 2.65
C VAL A 140 -13.69 19.78 1.55
N ALA A 141 -12.66 19.89 0.72
CA ALA A 141 -12.60 20.76 -0.45
C ALA A 141 -12.94 19.98 -1.72
N LEU A 142 -13.74 20.60 -2.58
CA LEU A 142 -14.17 20.05 -3.85
C LEU A 142 -13.94 21.08 -4.98
N PRO A 143 -13.46 20.63 -6.15
CA PRO A 143 -13.16 21.51 -7.28
C PRO A 143 -14.45 22.11 -7.86
N ALA A 144 -14.33 23.18 -8.66
CA ALA A 144 -15.47 23.83 -9.30
C ALA A 144 -16.26 22.87 -10.22
N GLY A 145 -17.59 23.03 -10.27
CA GLY A 145 -18.49 22.24 -11.13
C GLY A 145 -18.61 20.76 -10.74
N SER A 146 -18.27 20.39 -9.50
CA SER A 146 -18.33 19.01 -9.02
C SER A 146 -19.60 18.74 -8.22
N GLU A 147 -20.02 17.48 -8.27
CA GLU A 147 -21.13 16.98 -7.48
C GLU A 147 -20.73 15.63 -6.86
N VAL A 148 -20.79 15.57 -5.52
CA VAL A 148 -20.38 14.41 -4.74
C VAL A 148 -21.36 14.18 -3.60
N VAL A 149 -21.66 12.93 -3.30
CA VAL A 149 -22.36 12.56 -2.06
C VAL A 149 -21.33 12.10 -1.05
N LEU A 150 -21.22 12.83 0.07
CA LEU A 150 -20.40 12.45 1.21
C LEU A 150 -21.28 11.66 2.19
N ALA A 151 -21.08 10.35 2.28
CA ALA A 151 -21.86 9.47 3.15
C ALA A 151 -21.38 9.53 4.60
N GLY A 152 -20.07 9.69 4.83
CA GLY A 152 -19.53 9.80 6.18
C GLY A 152 -18.02 10.06 6.23
N ILE A 153 -17.55 10.39 7.43
CA ILE A 153 -16.12 10.49 7.76
C ILE A 153 -15.87 9.72 9.05
N GLU A 154 -14.87 8.84 9.06
CA GLU A 154 -14.36 8.17 10.26
C GLU A 154 -12.98 8.71 10.59
N PHE A 155 -12.81 9.14 11.84
CA PHE A 155 -11.53 9.51 12.41
C PHE A 155 -11.08 8.39 13.36
N ILE A 156 -9.89 7.86 13.11
CA ILE A 156 -9.35 6.71 13.83
C ILE A 156 -8.21 7.22 14.72
N SER A 157 -8.36 7.01 16.01
CA SER A 157 -7.38 7.33 17.04
C SER A 157 -6.85 6.05 17.67
N MET A 158 -5.53 5.97 17.85
CA MET A 158 -4.88 4.78 18.40
C MET A 158 -3.99 5.10 19.59
N GLY A 159 -4.20 4.36 20.67
CA GLY A 159 -3.32 4.37 21.84
C GLY A 159 -1.94 3.78 21.52
N PRO A 160 -0.90 4.05 22.34
CA PRO A 160 0.45 3.54 22.10
C PRO A 160 0.54 2.01 22.00
N LEU A 161 -0.23 1.27 22.81
CA LEU A 161 -0.26 -0.20 22.76
C LEU A 161 -0.95 -0.72 21.50
N GLU A 162 -2.02 -0.05 21.07
CA GLU A 162 -2.74 -0.40 19.84
C GLU A 162 -1.86 -0.15 18.62
N LYS A 163 -1.08 0.94 18.61
CA LYS A 163 -0.06 1.22 17.58
C LYS A 163 0.99 0.12 17.50
N ILE A 164 1.45 -0.40 18.64
CA ILE A 164 2.39 -1.54 18.67
C ILE A 164 1.72 -2.81 18.11
N ALA A 165 0.46 -3.05 18.46
CA ALA A 165 -0.28 -4.19 17.93
C ALA A 165 -0.53 -4.07 16.42
N GLU A 166 -0.83 -2.87 15.91
CA GLU A 166 -0.95 -2.61 14.48
C GLU A 166 0.38 -2.72 13.76
N ALA A 167 1.48 -2.27 14.36
CA ALA A 167 2.82 -2.50 13.83
C ALA A 167 3.12 -4.00 13.76
N TRP A 168 2.78 -4.76 14.80
CA TRP A 168 2.92 -6.21 14.79
C TRP A 168 2.05 -6.86 13.70
N ARG A 169 0.79 -6.45 13.53
CA ARG A 169 -0.06 -6.95 12.45
C ARG A 169 0.51 -6.59 11.08
N SER A 170 1.01 -5.37 10.91
CA SER A 170 1.66 -4.91 9.68
C SER A 170 2.91 -5.72 9.33
N PHE A 171 3.71 -6.07 10.33
CA PHE A 171 4.89 -6.95 10.16
C PHE A 171 4.52 -8.31 9.52
N TRP A 172 3.33 -8.82 9.85
CA TRP A 172 2.78 -10.07 9.30
C TRP A 172 1.89 -9.86 8.07
N THR A 173 1.74 -8.63 7.58
CA THR A 173 1.15 -8.39 6.27
C THR A 173 2.21 -8.69 5.22
N PHE A 174 1.91 -9.66 4.35
CA PHE A 174 2.79 -10.04 3.26
C PHE A 174 2.53 -9.16 2.05
N ASP A 175 3.60 -8.75 1.39
CA ASP A 175 3.53 -7.98 0.15
C ASP A 175 3.12 -8.89 -1.02
N THR A 176 2.89 -8.33 -2.19
CA THR A 176 3.11 -9.02 -3.46
C THR A 176 4.60 -8.88 -3.81
N GLU A 177 5.26 -9.92 -4.35
CA GLU A 177 6.72 -9.91 -4.58
C GLU A 177 7.13 -8.81 -5.59
N LEU A 178 7.34 -7.57 -5.15
CA LEU A 178 7.80 -6.46 -5.99
C LEU A 178 9.32 -6.31 -5.90
N ALA A 179 9.97 -5.77 -6.92
CA ALA A 179 11.44 -5.76 -7.03
C ALA A 179 12.17 -5.11 -5.83
N TYR A 180 11.52 -4.22 -5.07
CA TYR A 180 12.11 -3.60 -3.86
C TYR A 180 12.12 -4.54 -2.64
N THR A 181 11.31 -5.61 -2.63
CA THR A 181 11.23 -6.59 -1.53
C THR A 181 12.52 -7.38 -1.31
N ILE A 182 13.46 -7.33 -2.27
CA ILE A 182 14.75 -8.02 -2.24
C ILE A 182 15.80 -7.24 -1.42
N ASN A 183 15.54 -5.99 -1.03
CA ASN A 183 16.57 -5.13 -0.45
C ASN A 183 16.60 -5.20 1.10
N PHE A 184 17.75 -5.57 1.68
CA PHE A 184 17.95 -5.75 3.13
C PHE A 184 17.64 -4.50 3.99
N LEU A 185 17.62 -3.30 3.40
CA LEU A 185 17.23 -2.07 4.10
C LEU A 185 15.70 -1.87 4.16
N TRP A 186 14.97 -2.50 3.24
CA TRP A 186 13.53 -2.37 2.99
C TRP A 186 12.76 -3.64 3.37
N GLY A 187 13.23 -4.35 4.41
CA GLY A 187 12.53 -5.52 4.96
C GLY A 187 11.08 -5.21 5.38
N PRO A 188 10.39 -6.15 6.07
CA PRO A 188 9.00 -6.03 6.50
C PRO A 188 8.63 -4.60 6.91
N LEU A 189 7.56 -4.06 6.35
CA LEU A 189 7.15 -2.69 6.61
C LEU A 189 6.15 -2.64 7.76
N LEU A 190 6.29 -1.61 8.59
CA LEU A 190 5.45 -1.36 9.74
C LEU A 190 4.63 -0.10 9.52
N THR A 191 3.34 -0.18 9.85
CA THR A 191 2.46 0.97 9.99
C THR A 191 1.83 0.93 11.37
N PHE A 192 1.34 2.08 11.85
CA PHE A 192 0.84 2.20 13.21
C PHE A 192 -0.67 2.41 13.27
N ASN A 193 -1.36 2.27 12.14
CA ASN A 193 -2.81 2.38 12.06
C ASN A 193 -3.38 1.45 10.96
N PRO A 194 -4.66 1.05 11.05
CA PRO A 194 -5.24 0.09 10.13
C PRO A 194 -5.31 0.60 8.68
N VAL A 195 -5.48 1.91 8.47
CA VAL A 195 -5.54 2.52 7.13
C VAL A 195 -4.17 2.43 6.46
N GLY A 196 -3.10 2.78 7.16
CA GLY A 196 -1.72 2.63 6.69
C GLY A 196 -1.42 1.19 6.29
N ARG A 197 -1.89 0.20 7.06
CA ARG A 197 -1.71 -1.21 6.73
C ARG A 197 -2.44 -1.62 5.45
N GLU A 198 -3.66 -1.13 5.25
CA GLU A 198 -4.45 -1.37 4.02
C GLU A 198 -3.77 -0.75 2.79
N LEU A 199 -3.12 0.40 2.96
CA LEU A 199 -2.45 1.14 1.90
C LEU A 199 -0.96 0.78 1.73
N LEU A 200 -0.41 -0.09 2.58
CA LEU A 200 1.03 -0.35 2.70
C LEU A 200 1.69 -0.75 1.38
N PHE A 201 0.96 -1.42 0.50
CA PHE A 201 1.44 -1.95 -0.78
C PHE A 201 0.65 -1.42 -1.99
N THR A 202 -0.17 -0.38 -1.81
CA THR A 202 -0.99 0.18 -2.90
C THR A 202 -0.28 1.29 -3.68
N MET A 203 0.80 1.86 -3.15
CA MET A 203 1.57 2.94 -3.77
C MET A 203 3.07 2.76 -3.60
N GLN A 204 3.85 3.32 -4.54
CA GLN A 204 5.31 3.32 -4.51
C GLN A 204 5.85 4.76 -4.50
N PRO A 205 6.82 5.11 -3.62
CA PRO A 205 7.36 4.28 -2.54
C PRO A 205 6.31 4.03 -1.45
N THR A 206 6.42 2.89 -0.77
CA THR A 206 5.54 2.55 0.34
C THR A 206 5.84 3.46 1.54
N ASN A 207 4.79 3.91 2.25
CA ASN A 207 4.94 4.86 3.36
C ASN A 207 5.25 4.20 4.72
N GLY A 208 5.60 2.92 4.73
CA GLY A 208 5.88 2.16 5.96
C GLY A 208 7.31 2.34 6.49
N ILE A 209 7.49 2.10 7.79
CA ILE A 209 8.81 2.07 8.42
C ILE A 209 9.36 0.64 8.34
N SER A 210 10.57 0.47 7.81
CA SER A 210 11.27 -0.82 7.78
C SER A 210 11.48 -1.38 9.20
N ALA A 211 11.01 -2.61 9.43
CA ALA A 211 11.18 -3.35 10.68
C ALA A 211 12.67 -3.52 11.04
N ASN A 212 13.57 -3.55 10.07
CA ASN A 212 15.01 -3.62 10.32
C ASN A 212 15.50 -2.40 11.10
N ARG A 213 14.95 -1.20 10.85
CA ARG A 213 15.28 -0.01 11.63
C ARG A 213 14.89 -0.19 13.10
N VAL A 214 13.71 -0.75 13.35
CA VAL A 214 13.24 -1.05 14.71
C VAL A 214 14.13 -2.11 15.36
N PHE A 215 14.46 -3.18 14.64
CA PHE A 215 15.30 -4.25 15.15
C PHE A 215 16.71 -3.78 15.49
N TYR A 216 17.33 -2.95 14.65
CA TYR A 216 18.62 -2.34 14.96
C TYR A 216 18.52 -1.38 16.16
N GLY A 217 17.44 -0.61 16.29
CA GLY A 217 17.18 0.21 17.46
C GLY A 217 17.08 -0.61 18.75
N LEU A 218 16.37 -1.73 18.73
CA LEU A 218 16.25 -2.66 19.85
C LEU A 218 17.58 -3.31 20.22
N LEU A 219 18.39 -3.71 19.22
CA LEU A 219 19.72 -4.25 19.45
C LEU A 219 20.67 -3.21 20.05
N ALA A 220 20.65 -1.98 19.55
CA ALA A 220 21.44 -0.88 20.10
C ALA A 220 21.04 -0.60 21.56
N LEU A 221 19.74 -0.54 21.85
CA LEU A 221 19.23 -0.36 23.21
C LEU A 221 19.66 -1.50 24.13
N ALA A 222 19.56 -2.76 23.68
CA ALA A 222 20.01 -3.93 24.43
C ALA A 222 21.52 -3.84 24.73
N ALA A 223 22.34 -3.48 23.75
CA ALA A 223 23.78 -3.31 23.94
C ALA A 223 24.10 -2.22 24.99
N ILE A 224 23.39 -1.09 24.94
CA ILE A 224 23.54 0.03 25.89
C ILE A 224 23.17 -0.43 27.30
N LEU A 225 21.99 -1.03 27.48
CA LEU A 225 21.50 -1.47 28.79
C LEU A 225 22.40 -2.55 29.41
N LEU A 226 22.86 -3.52 28.61
CA LEU A 226 23.78 -4.56 29.06
C LEU A 226 25.16 -4.00 29.41
N SER A 227 25.63 -2.97 28.68
CA SER A 227 26.88 -2.27 28.99
C SER A 227 26.76 -1.48 30.31
N PHE A 228 25.65 -0.78 30.53
CA PHE A 228 25.39 -0.11 31.81
C PHE A 228 25.31 -1.09 32.97
N HIS A 229 24.59 -2.20 32.80
CA HIS A 229 24.50 -3.26 33.79
C HIS A 229 25.88 -3.85 34.11
N TYR A 230 26.71 -4.09 33.10
CA TYR A 230 28.10 -4.53 33.28
C TYR A 230 28.94 -3.53 34.10
N LEU A 231 28.88 -2.24 33.75
CA LEU A 231 29.61 -1.18 34.46
C LEU A 231 29.14 -1.03 35.90
N TRP A 232 27.84 -1.20 36.15
CA TRP A 232 27.26 -1.20 37.48
C TRP A 232 27.76 -2.38 38.33
N GLU A 233 27.66 -3.62 37.83
CA GLU A 233 28.17 -4.82 38.52
C GLU A 233 29.66 -4.69 38.86
N ARG A 234 30.44 -4.10 37.95
CA ARG A 234 31.87 -3.81 38.16
C ARG A 234 32.09 -2.83 39.30
N ARG A 235 31.34 -1.73 39.36
CA ARG A 235 31.47 -0.71 40.42
C ARG A 235 31.03 -1.23 41.79
N SER A 236 29.98 -2.04 41.83
CA SER A 236 29.45 -2.59 43.08
C SER A 236 30.28 -3.74 43.67
N GLY A 237 31.38 -4.16 43.01
CA GLY A 237 32.24 -5.25 43.47
C GLY A 237 31.55 -6.62 43.48
N VAL A 238 30.38 -6.74 42.83
CA VAL A 238 29.55 -7.95 42.86
C VAL A 238 30.19 -9.07 42.03
N ARG A 239 30.97 -8.74 40.98
CA ARG A 239 31.68 -9.71 40.13
C ARG A 239 33.03 -9.19 39.65
N GLY A 240 33.99 -10.10 39.46
CA GLY A 240 35.28 -9.83 38.85
C GLY A 240 35.19 -9.60 37.32
N LEU A 241 36.16 -8.84 36.79
CA LEU A 241 36.20 -8.36 35.40
C LEU A 241 36.13 -9.48 34.34
N ALA A 242 36.73 -10.64 34.64
CA ALA A 242 36.82 -11.78 33.71
C ALA A 242 35.53 -12.60 33.60
N SER A 243 34.64 -12.58 34.60
CA SER A 243 33.42 -13.41 34.61
C SER A 243 32.16 -12.67 34.16
N GLY A 244 32.13 -11.34 34.27
CA GLY A 244 30.93 -10.55 33.92
C GLY A 244 30.72 -10.33 32.42
N LEU A 245 31.79 -10.03 31.67
CA LEU A 245 31.68 -9.65 30.26
C LEU A 245 31.13 -10.78 29.36
N PRO A 246 31.61 -12.03 29.43
CA PRO A 246 31.08 -13.11 28.61
C PRO A 246 29.58 -13.36 28.84
N ILE A 247 29.10 -13.17 30.07
CA ILE A 247 27.68 -13.32 30.41
C ILE A 247 26.83 -12.26 29.71
N GLN A 248 27.27 -10.99 29.72
CA GLN A 248 26.51 -9.91 29.07
C GLN A 248 26.56 -10.02 27.55
N VAL A 249 27.70 -10.42 26.98
CA VAL A 249 27.82 -10.73 25.55
C VAL A 249 26.89 -11.88 25.17
N GLY A 250 26.86 -12.97 25.96
CA GLY A 250 25.93 -14.08 25.75
C GLY A 250 24.46 -13.63 25.78
N ARG A 251 24.09 -12.75 26.71
CA ARG A 251 22.73 -12.17 26.78
C ARG A 251 22.39 -11.33 25.55
N PHE A 252 23.33 -10.53 25.05
CA PHE A 252 23.14 -9.76 23.82
C PHE A 252 22.88 -10.69 22.62
N PHE A 253 23.69 -11.74 22.47
CA PHE A 253 23.50 -12.71 21.39
C PHE A 253 22.20 -13.48 21.51
N ILE A 254 21.70 -13.76 22.72
CA ILE A 254 20.35 -14.34 22.89
C ILE A 254 19.28 -13.40 22.34
N VAL A 255 19.33 -12.09 22.65
CA VAL A 255 18.38 -11.10 22.11
C VAL A 255 18.48 -11.03 20.59
N PHE A 256 19.71 -11.00 20.06
CA PHE A 256 19.96 -11.04 18.62
C PHE A 256 19.36 -12.29 17.96
N THR A 257 19.60 -13.47 18.51
CA THR A 257 19.07 -14.73 17.98
C THR A 257 17.54 -14.76 18.00
N ILE A 258 16.89 -14.21 19.04
CA ILE A 258 15.42 -14.12 19.09
C ILE A 258 14.88 -13.22 17.97
N ILE A 259 15.42 -12.00 17.84
CA ILE A 259 15.00 -11.06 16.79
C ILE A 259 15.22 -11.66 15.40
N TRP A 260 16.39 -12.27 15.19
CA TRP A 260 16.75 -12.92 13.94
C TRP A 260 15.81 -14.09 13.61
N ALA A 261 15.51 -14.96 14.59
CA ALA A 261 14.58 -16.06 14.37
C ALA A 261 13.17 -15.57 14.01
N VAL A 262 12.66 -14.51 14.68
CA VAL A 262 11.35 -13.92 14.34
C VAL A 262 11.35 -13.37 12.92
N PHE A 263 12.43 -12.69 12.52
CA PHE A 263 12.60 -12.17 11.17
C PHE A 263 12.60 -13.29 10.13
N ASP A 264 13.39 -14.34 10.35
CA ASP A 264 13.52 -15.48 9.44
C ASP A 264 12.20 -16.26 9.32
N ILE A 265 11.48 -16.45 10.43
CA ILE A 265 10.14 -17.08 10.40
C ILE A 265 9.19 -16.24 9.55
N ARG A 266 9.19 -14.91 9.72
CA ARG A 266 8.35 -14.02 8.92
C ARG A 266 8.71 -14.10 7.44
N MET A 267 9.99 -13.96 7.08
CA MET A 267 10.43 -14.03 5.69
C MET A 267 10.14 -15.40 5.06
N GLY A 268 10.37 -16.48 5.80
CA GLY A 268 10.02 -17.84 5.38
C GLY A 268 8.52 -18.01 5.15
N ALA A 269 7.67 -17.47 6.04
CA ALA A 269 6.22 -17.51 5.88
C ALA A 269 5.74 -16.72 4.66
N GLU A 270 6.34 -15.56 4.39
CA GLU A 270 6.07 -14.75 3.19
C GLU A 270 6.44 -15.53 1.91
N MET A 271 7.63 -16.12 1.85
CA MET A 271 8.07 -16.96 0.71
C MET A 271 7.17 -18.20 0.52
N LEU A 272 6.72 -18.83 1.60
CA LEU A 272 5.79 -19.95 1.53
C LEU A 272 4.41 -19.51 1.03
N SER A 273 3.92 -18.35 1.48
CA SER A 273 2.67 -17.75 0.99
C SER A 273 2.73 -17.54 -0.53
N TYR A 274 3.86 -17.03 -1.03
CA TYR A 274 4.13 -16.88 -2.46
C TYR A 274 4.10 -18.20 -3.20
N GLY A 275 4.81 -19.21 -2.71
CA GLY A 275 4.82 -20.54 -3.33
C GLY A 275 3.42 -21.16 -3.37
N VAL A 276 2.63 -21.00 -2.31
CA VAL A 276 1.24 -21.49 -2.26
C VAL A 276 0.35 -20.73 -3.23
N HIS A 277 0.48 -19.41 -3.31
CA HIS A 277 -0.27 -18.59 -4.27
C HIS A 277 0.06 -19.01 -5.70
N ASP A 278 1.34 -19.04 -6.08
CA ASP A 278 1.78 -19.44 -7.43
C ASP A 278 1.37 -20.86 -7.78
N LEU A 279 1.41 -21.79 -6.82
CA LEU A 279 0.93 -23.14 -7.04
C LEU A 279 -0.55 -23.12 -7.43
N ARG A 280 -1.38 -22.32 -6.74
CA ARG A 280 -2.84 -22.24 -6.93
C ARG A 280 -3.28 -21.43 -8.15
N THR A 281 -2.55 -20.37 -8.50
CA THR A 281 -2.94 -19.43 -9.57
C THR A 281 -2.19 -19.67 -10.87
N PHE A 282 -0.97 -20.19 -10.82
CA PHE A 282 -0.13 -20.37 -12.01
C PHE A 282 0.12 -21.84 -12.34
N VAL A 283 0.66 -22.63 -11.41
CA VAL A 283 1.15 -24.00 -11.70
C VAL A 283 -0.02 -24.96 -11.95
N LEU A 284 -0.97 -25.04 -11.01
CA LEU A 284 -2.08 -25.99 -11.06
C LEU A 284 -3.22 -25.56 -11.99
N ARG A 285 -3.26 -24.29 -12.41
CA ARG A 285 -4.29 -23.80 -13.33
C ARG A 285 -4.04 -24.27 -14.77
N PRO A 286 -5.09 -24.63 -15.51
CA PRO A 286 -4.97 -24.93 -16.93
C PRO A 286 -4.58 -23.68 -17.73
N LEU A 287 -4.00 -23.89 -18.92
CA LEU A 287 -3.77 -22.80 -19.88
C LEU A 287 -5.10 -22.07 -20.17
N GLY A 288 -5.07 -20.75 -20.25
CA GLY A 288 -6.24 -19.87 -20.32
C GLY A 288 -6.65 -19.27 -18.96
N GLN A 289 -6.15 -19.82 -17.85
CA GLN A 289 -6.53 -19.40 -16.49
C GLN A 289 -5.31 -19.19 -15.57
N LYS A 290 -4.09 -19.20 -16.12
CA LYS A 290 -2.88 -19.03 -15.32
C LYS A 290 -2.67 -17.55 -15.02
N GLU A 291 -2.50 -17.24 -13.75
CA GLU A 291 -2.16 -15.91 -13.27
C GLU A 291 -0.91 -15.96 -12.41
N PHE A 292 0.03 -15.05 -12.68
CA PHE A 292 1.26 -14.88 -11.90
C PHE A 292 1.24 -13.56 -11.15
N ARG A 293 1.78 -13.54 -9.93
CA ARG A 293 1.63 -12.42 -8.96
C ARG A 293 1.76 -11.02 -9.55
N ASN A 294 2.83 -10.77 -10.30
CA ASN A 294 3.16 -9.41 -10.78
C ASN A 294 2.69 -9.09 -12.19
N TYR A 295 2.42 -10.13 -12.99
CA TYR A 295 2.09 -9.97 -14.41
C TYR A 295 0.72 -10.52 -14.77
N GLN A 296 -0.05 -10.96 -13.76
CA GLN A 296 -1.38 -11.53 -13.88
C GLN A 296 -1.40 -12.58 -14.99
N ASN A 297 -2.30 -12.47 -15.97
CA ASN A 297 -2.44 -13.41 -17.08
C ASN A 297 -1.36 -13.32 -18.18
N PHE A 298 -0.35 -12.47 -18.06
CA PHE A 298 0.66 -12.25 -19.12
C PHE A 298 1.35 -13.53 -19.59
N HIS A 299 1.83 -14.36 -18.67
CA HIS A 299 2.53 -15.59 -19.02
C HIS A 299 1.62 -16.57 -19.76
N ASP A 300 0.34 -16.63 -19.39
CA ASP A 300 -0.64 -17.47 -20.07
C ASP A 300 -0.86 -17.02 -21.52
N VAL A 301 -1.12 -15.72 -21.68
CA VAL A 301 -1.30 -15.06 -22.97
C VAL A 301 -0.06 -15.24 -23.87
N LEU A 302 1.14 -15.07 -23.30
CA LEU A 302 2.38 -15.27 -24.02
C LEU A 302 2.55 -16.72 -24.47
N ILE A 303 2.38 -17.71 -23.56
CA ILE A 303 2.52 -19.14 -23.88
C ILE A 303 1.57 -19.55 -25.00
N ARG A 304 0.31 -19.11 -24.96
CA ARG A 304 -0.69 -19.36 -26.02
C ARG A 304 -0.28 -18.73 -27.35
N SER A 305 0.35 -17.55 -27.30
CA SER A 305 0.80 -16.82 -28.49
C SER A 305 2.09 -17.38 -29.11
N LEU A 306 2.92 -18.13 -28.37
CA LEU A 306 4.24 -18.57 -28.84
C LEU A 306 4.24 -19.31 -30.19
N PRO A 307 3.31 -20.24 -30.48
CA PRO A 307 3.27 -20.94 -31.76
C PRO A 307 3.13 -19.98 -32.94
N LEU A 308 2.48 -18.83 -32.73
CA LEU A 308 2.26 -17.80 -33.74
C LEU A 308 3.41 -16.78 -33.75
N LEU A 309 3.88 -16.32 -32.60
CA LEU A 309 4.96 -15.31 -32.55
C LEU A 309 6.32 -15.83 -33.03
N ARG A 310 6.57 -17.14 -32.98
CA ARG A 310 7.85 -17.71 -33.43
C ARG A 310 7.99 -17.85 -34.95
N GLN A 311 6.92 -17.74 -35.72
CA GLN A 311 6.93 -18.00 -37.16
C GLN A 311 7.47 -16.83 -37.99
N ASP A 312 7.14 -15.60 -37.59
CA ASP A 312 7.38 -14.39 -38.38
C ASP A 312 7.79 -13.22 -37.48
N ARG A 313 8.31 -12.13 -38.08
CA ARG A 313 8.53 -10.87 -37.35
C ARG A 313 7.21 -10.33 -36.81
N TYR A 314 7.24 -9.89 -35.57
CA TYR A 314 6.05 -9.44 -34.86
C TYR A 314 6.35 -8.17 -34.03
N ALA A 315 5.36 -7.31 -33.86
CA ALA A 315 5.41 -6.14 -33.00
C ALA A 315 4.91 -6.48 -31.59
N VAL A 316 5.53 -5.89 -30.57
CA VAL A 316 5.12 -6.03 -29.16
C VAL A 316 4.58 -4.72 -28.63
N LEU A 317 3.32 -4.72 -28.22
CA LEU A 317 2.61 -3.59 -27.66
C LEU A 317 2.13 -3.94 -26.25
N VAL A 318 2.93 -3.54 -25.26
CA VAL A 318 2.70 -3.76 -23.82
C VAL A 318 2.63 -2.41 -23.09
N PRO A 319 2.13 -2.33 -21.85
CA PRO A 319 2.08 -1.08 -21.09
C PRO A 319 3.49 -0.63 -20.68
N ASP A 320 4.31 -1.57 -20.21
CA ASP A 320 5.68 -1.33 -19.76
C ASP A 320 6.68 -2.15 -20.59
N ARG A 321 7.66 -1.46 -21.21
CA ARG A 321 8.67 -2.11 -22.06
C ARG A 321 9.53 -3.10 -21.27
N THR A 322 10.00 -2.70 -20.09
CA THR A 322 10.71 -3.59 -19.17
C THR A 322 9.83 -3.73 -17.93
N PRO A 323 9.46 -4.96 -17.51
CA PRO A 323 10.07 -6.25 -17.89
C PRO A 323 9.30 -7.06 -18.96
N LEU A 324 8.12 -6.62 -19.39
CA LEU A 324 7.23 -7.46 -20.22
C LEU A 324 7.77 -7.70 -21.63
N ALA A 325 8.21 -6.66 -22.33
CA ALA A 325 8.66 -6.80 -23.72
C ALA A 325 9.96 -7.63 -23.81
N ASN A 326 10.84 -7.52 -22.80
CA ASN A 326 12.03 -8.37 -22.68
C ASN A 326 11.66 -9.85 -22.42
N HIS A 327 10.61 -10.12 -21.65
CA HIS A 327 10.10 -11.48 -21.49
C HIS A 327 9.59 -12.04 -22.83
N VAL A 328 8.78 -11.29 -23.58
CA VAL A 328 8.32 -11.76 -24.91
C VAL A 328 9.53 -12.11 -25.79
N ARG A 329 10.51 -11.20 -25.90
CA ARG A 329 11.76 -11.42 -26.65
C ARG A 329 12.49 -12.70 -26.24
N TYR A 330 12.61 -12.96 -24.94
CA TYR A 330 13.29 -14.15 -24.43
C TYR A 330 12.57 -15.43 -24.87
N TRP A 331 11.24 -15.46 -24.75
CA TRP A 331 10.44 -16.65 -25.04
C TRP A 331 10.26 -16.91 -26.55
N THR A 332 10.35 -15.89 -27.40
CA THR A 332 10.25 -16.06 -28.86
C THR A 332 11.58 -16.26 -29.56
N TYR A 333 12.71 -16.21 -28.85
CA TYR A 333 14.03 -16.42 -29.44
C TYR A 333 14.06 -17.72 -30.27
N PRO A 334 14.62 -17.70 -31.50
CA PRO A 334 15.44 -16.63 -32.11
C PRO A 334 14.66 -15.50 -32.79
N THR A 335 13.34 -15.57 -32.88
CA THR A 335 12.51 -14.55 -33.55
C THR A 335 12.52 -13.25 -32.75
N GLN A 336 13.00 -12.17 -33.38
CA GLN A 336 13.15 -10.87 -32.74
C GLN A 336 11.87 -10.05 -32.85
N PRO A 337 11.34 -9.53 -31.74
CA PRO A 337 10.24 -8.56 -31.77
C PRO A 337 10.69 -7.23 -32.35
N LEU A 338 9.74 -6.52 -32.95
CA LEU A 338 9.82 -5.10 -33.25
C LEU A 338 9.15 -4.33 -32.10
N PHE A 339 9.77 -3.23 -31.70
CA PHE A 339 9.23 -2.31 -30.69
C PHE A 339 8.69 -1.04 -31.35
N PRO A 340 7.84 -0.24 -30.65
CA PRO A 340 7.23 0.97 -31.22
C PRO A 340 8.20 2.00 -31.80
N GLU A 341 9.47 1.99 -31.38
CA GLU A 341 10.50 2.90 -31.89
C GLU A 341 11.11 2.44 -33.22
N GLU A 342 10.84 1.20 -33.64
CA GLU A 342 11.31 0.62 -34.87
C GLU A 342 10.24 0.70 -35.98
N PRO A 343 10.63 0.62 -37.27
CA PRO A 343 9.66 0.59 -38.37
C PRO A 343 8.76 -0.67 -38.29
N MET A 344 7.59 -0.53 -37.67
CA MET A 344 6.65 -1.64 -37.46
C MET A 344 5.91 -2.09 -38.72
N ALA A 345 6.12 -1.42 -39.86
CA ALA A 345 5.59 -1.84 -41.16
C ALA A 345 6.07 -3.26 -41.59
N LEU A 346 7.12 -3.77 -40.95
CA LEU A 346 7.67 -5.11 -41.19
C LEU A 346 7.07 -6.18 -40.24
N ALA A 347 6.19 -5.80 -39.32
CA ALA A 347 5.54 -6.73 -38.41
C ALA A 347 4.37 -7.42 -39.10
N ARG A 348 4.45 -8.73 -39.29
CA ARG A 348 3.32 -9.54 -39.76
C ARG A 348 2.28 -9.76 -38.66
N ARG A 349 2.75 -9.83 -37.42
CA ARG A 349 1.91 -10.09 -36.24
C ARG A 349 2.09 -9.01 -35.19
N TRP A 350 1.05 -8.75 -34.43
CA TRP A 350 1.02 -7.72 -33.39
C TRP A 350 0.51 -8.36 -32.11
N PHE A 351 1.38 -8.45 -31.12
CA PHE A 351 1.07 -8.93 -29.79
C PHE A 351 0.69 -7.73 -28.92
N VAL A 352 -0.59 -7.61 -28.61
CA VAL A 352 -1.14 -6.55 -27.76
C VAL A 352 -1.49 -7.14 -26.41
N PHE A 353 -0.99 -6.53 -25.33
CA PHE A 353 -1.31 -6.96 -23.96
C PHE A 353 -1.65 -5.75 -23.10
N ARG A 354 -2.85 -5.75 -22.51
CA ARG A 354 -3.34 -4.71 -21.58
C ARG A 354 -3.21 -3.27 -22.07
N ARG A 355 -3.50 -3.05 -23.34
CA ARG A 355 -3.49 -1.72 -23.96
C ARG A 355 -4.91 -1.31 -24.34
N PRO A 356 -5.69 -0.71 -23.41
CA PRO A 356 -7.07 -0.29 -23.68
C PRO A 356 -7.16 0.82 -24.73
N ASP A 357 -6.06 1.54 -24.97
CA ASP A 357 -5.92 2.55 -26.01
C ASP A 357 -5.77 1.95 -27.42
N ILE A 358 -5.52 0.64 -27.52
CA ILE A 358 -5.33 -0.08 -28.78
C ILE A 358 -6.51 -1.02 -29.03
N ARG A 359 -7.15 -0.86 -30.19
CA ARG A 359 -8.34 -1.64 -30.56
C ARG A 359 -8.33 -1.97 -32.05
N VAL A 360 -9.17 -2.92 -32.44
CA VAL A 360 -9.47 -3.19 -33.85
C VAL A 360 -10.80 -2.50 -34.16
N ASN A 361 -10.81 -1.61 -35.16
CA ASN A 361 -12.02 -0.92 -35.59
C ASN A 361 -12.87 -1.79 -36.55
N ASP A 362 -14.06 -1.30 -36.92
CA ASP A 362 -14.99 -2.01 -37.82
C ASP A 362 -14.42 -2.26 -39.23
N ASN A 363 -13.37 -1.53 -39.62
CA ASN A 363 -12.69 -1.70 -40.91
C ASN A 363 -11.60 -2.79 -40.89
N GLY A 364 -11.40 -3.47 -39.75
CA GLY A 364 -10.32 -4.44 -39.57
C GLY A 364 -8.94 -3.78 -39.43
N GLU A 365 -8.89 -2.55 -38.94
CA GLU A 365 -7.66 -1.81 -38.72
C GLU A 365 -7.29 -1.81 -37.24
N LEU A 366 -6.02 -2.10 -36.95
CA LEU A 366 -5.44 -1.93 -35.63
C LEU A 366 -5.17 -0.44 -35.42
N VAL A 367 -5.84 0.16 -34.44
CA VAL A 367 -5.74 1.60 -34.14
C VAL A 367 -5.26 1.83 -32.72
N ALA A 368 -4.43 2.85 -32.52
CA ALA A 368 -4.04 3.39 -31.22
C ALA A 368 -4.50 4.85 -31.13
N GLY A 369 -5.54 5.11 -30.33
CA GLY A 369 -6.26 6.39 -30.39
C GLY A 369 -6.84 6.63 -31.79
N ASP A 370 -6.40 7.73 -32.42
CA ASP A 370 -6.79 8.11 -33.79
C ASP A 370 -5.79 7.66 -34.87
N THR A 371 -4.73 6.95 -34.48
CA THR A 371 -3.66 6.52 -35.39
C THR A 371 -3.88 5.08 -35.84
N VAL A 372 -3.95 4.85 -37.16
CA VAL A 372 -3.96 3.50 -37.74
C VAL A 372 -2.53 2.94 -37.74
N LEU A 373 -2.33 1.82 -37.06
CA LEU A 373 -1.05 1.12 -36.98
C LEU A 373 -0.88 0.09 -38.10
N ALA A 374 -1.93 -0.69 -38.39
CA ALA A 374 -1.92 -1.71 -39.42
C ALA A 374 -3.34 -2.13 -39.84
N ARG A 375 -3.48 -2.86 -40.94
CA ARG A 375 -4.75 -3.45 -41.42
C ARG A 375 -4.64 -4.96 -41.52
N GLY A 376 -5.71 -5.67 -41.16
CA GLY A 376 -5.71 -7.13 -41.10
C GLY A 376 -6.83 -7.70 -40.25
N SER A 377 -6.54 -8.78 -39.51
CA SER A 377 -7.55 -9.49 -38.72
C SER A 377 -7.03 -9.93 -37.36
N MET A 378 -7.92 -9.94 -36.38
CA MET A 378 -7.64 -10.52 -35.06
C MET A 378 -7.54 -12.04 -35.18
N LEU A 379 -6.39 -12.61 -34.81
CA LEU A 379 -6.16 -14.05 -34.78
C LEU A 379 -6.73 -14.69 -33.53
N GLU A 380 -6.50 -14.06 -32.38
CA GLU A 380 -6.90 -14.59 -31.09
C GLU A 380 -7.19 -13.45 -30.12
N ARG A 381 -8.26 -13.57 -29.33
CA ARG A 381 -8.62 -12.64 -28.28
C ARG A 381 -8.46 -13.33 -26.93
N PHE A 382 -7.72 -12.69 -26.02
CA PHE A 382 -7.53 -13.19 -24.65
C PHE A 382 -8.45 -12.47 -23.68
N ASP A 383 -8.55 -11.15 -23.80
CA ASP A 383 -9.48 -10.30 -23.06
C ASP A 383 -9.84 -9.05 -23.88
N GLU A 384 -10.48 -8.05 -23.28
CA GLU A 384 -10.86 -6.82 -23.99
C GLU A 384 -9.67 -5.98 -24.46
N THR A 385 -8.53 -6.12 -23.78
CA THR A 385 -7.32 -5.29 -23.92
C THR A 385 -6.08 -6.06 -24.37
N SER A 386 -6.20 -7.38 -24.52
CA SER A 386 -5.11 -8.29 -24.87
C SER A 386 -5.55 -9.23 -26.00
N PHE A 387 -4.83 -9.19 -27.11
CA PHE A 387 -5.16 -9.94 -28.32
C PHE A 387 -3.94 -10.07 -29.26
N LEU A 388 -4.03 -11.00 -30.20
CA LEU A 388 -3.09 -11.17 -31.29
C LEU A 388 -3.73 -10.75 -32.61
N PHE A 389 -3.03 -9.94 -33.38
CA PHE A 389 -3.49 -9.42 -34.67
C PHE A 389 -2.49 -9.77 -35.77
N GLU A 390 -2.97 -10.06 -36.98
CA GLU A 390 -2.15 -10.37 -38.15
C GLU A 390 -2.46 -9.42 -39.29
N THR A 391 -1.41 -8.88 -39.89
CA THR A 391 -1.50 -7.97 -41.04
C THR A 391 -1.66 -8.77 -42.33
N GLN A 392 -2.45 -8.23 -43.26
CA GLN A 392 -2.62 -8.79 -44.61
C GLN A 392 -1.56 -8.31 -45.60
#